data_AF-A0A1H8M288-F1
#
_entry.id   AF-A0A1H8M288-F1
#
_cell.length_a   1.000
_cell.length_b   1.000
_cell.length_c   1.000
_cell.angle_alpha   90.00
_cell.angle_beta   90.00
_cell.angle_gamma   90.00
#
_symmetry.space_group_name_H-M   'P 1'
#
loop_
_entity.id
_entity.type
_entity.pdbx_description
1 polymer ?
#
loop_
_entity_poly.entity_id
_entity_poly.type
_entity_poly.pdbx_seq_one_letter_code
_entity_poly.pdbx_strand_id
1 'polypeptide(L)' 'MFVVPEYILKHLGLLMGHAFNIFLVGVGVTMCINFLNEGDIPGLLFSIAFTLAIGAWTIHLIRAAIKREREKEQEN' A
#
# COMPACT_ATOMS: atom_id res chain seq x y z
N MET A 1 14.40 6.52 -27.42
CA MET A 1 13.08 6.13 -26.88
C MET A 1 13.36 5.03 -25.86
N PHE A 2 13.34 5.35 -24.56
CA PHE A 2 13.59 4.36 -23.51
C PHE A 2 12.38 3.42 -23.46
N VAL A 3 12.43 2.34 -24.24
CA VAL A 3 11.49 1.22 -24.11
C VAL A 3 11.94 0.47 -22.87
N VAL A 4 11.59 1.02 -21.70
CA VAL A 4 11.74 0.27 -20.46
C VAL A 4 10.82 -0.94 -20.61
N PRO A 5 11.32 -2.18 -20.52
CA PRO A 5 10.50 -3.36 -20.69
C PRO A 5 9.32 -3.27 -19.72
N GLU A 6 8.09 -3.37 -20.22
CA GLU A 6 6.87 -3.29 -19.40
C GLU A 6 6.97 -4.21 -18.17
N TYR A 7 7.63 -5.35 -18.33
CA TYR A 7 7.95 -6.30 -17.26
C TYR A 7 8.72 -5.67 -16.07
N ILE A 8 9.76 -4.88 -16.35
CA ILE A 8 10.62 -4.27 -15.32
C ILE A 8 9.85 -3.16 -14.59
N LEU A 9 9.13 -2.31 -15.33
CA LEU A 9 8.28 -1.25 -14.76
C LEU A 9 7.18 -1.82 -13.86
N LYS A 10 6.62 -2.98 -14.19
CA LYS A 10 5.57 -3.65 -13.41
C LYS A 10 6.08 -4.22 -12.10
N HIS A 11 7.21 -4.93 -12.12
CA HIS A 11 7.82 -5.43 -10.89
C HIS A 11 8.29 -4.29 -9.99
N LEU A 12 8.84 -3.22 -10.57
CA LEU A 12 9.11 -1.99 -9.83
C LEU A 12 7.85 -1.38 -9.23
N GLY A 13 6.74 -1.35 -9.96
CA GLY A 13 5.45 -0.83 -9.47
C GLY A 13 4.85 -1.66 -8.33
N LEU A 14 4.89 -2.99 -8.42
CA LEU A 14 4.46 -3.90 -7.35
C LEU A 14 5.33 -3.74 -6.11
N LEU A 15 6.65 -3.70 -6.30
CA LEU A 15 7.62 -3.55 -5.22
C LEU A 15 7.51 -2.18 -4.57
N MET A 16 7.29 -1.11 -5.35
CA MET A 16 6.97 0.22 -4.82
C MET A 16 5.63 0.23 -4.07
N GLY A 17 4.60 -0.44 -4.57
CA GLY A 17 3.31 -0.53 -3.89
C GLY A 17 3.42 -1.20 -2.51
N HIS A 18 4.19 -2.29 -2.43
CA HIS A 18 4.49 -2.94 -1.16
C HIS A 18 5.36 -2.08 -0.25
N ALA A 19 6.40 -1.45 -0.78
CA ALA A 19 7.27 -0.55 -0.01
C ALA A 19 6.49 0.66 0.54
N PHE A 20 5.61 1.24 -0.28
CA PHE A 20 4.70 2.31 0.12
C PHE A 20 3.76 1.85 1.23
N ASN A 21 3.18 0.65 1.12
CA ASN A 21 2.29 0.12 2.16
C ASN A 21 3.04 -0.10 3.49
N ILE A 22 4.26 -0.65 3.45
CA ILE A 22 5.11 -0.81 4.64
C ILE A 22 5.43 0.54 5.27
N PHE A 23 5.81 1.53 4.46
CA PHE A 23 6.05 2.89 4.91
C PHE A 23 4.81 3.49 5.59
N LEU A 24 3.63 3.31 4.99
CA LEU A 24 2.37 3.84 5.49
C LEU A 24 1.99 3.23 6.85
N VAL A 25 2.20 1.92 7.01
CA VAL A 25 2.04 1.24 8.30
C VAL A 25 3.03 1.79 9.33
N GLY A 26 4.30 2.02 8.95
CA GLY A 26 5.30 2.61 9.84
C GLY A 26 4.93 4.03 10.32
N VAL A 27 4.41 4.87 9.42
CA VAL A 27 3.91 6.21 9.77
C VAL A 27 2.71 6.09 10.71
N GLY A 28 1.76 5.21 10.41
CA GLY A 28 0.59 4.97 11.25
C GLY A 28 0.94 4.52 12.67
N VAL A 29 1.89 3.58 12.81
CA VAL A 29 2.39 3.14 14.11
C VAL A 29 3.04 4.28 14.89
N THR A 30 3.85 5.10 14.22
CA THR A 30 4.50 6.28 14.85
C THR A 30 3.46 7.27 15.36
N MET A 31 2.43 7.57 14.55
CA MET A 31 1.32 8.42 14.98
C MET A 31 0.56 7.82 16.16
N CYS A 32 0.32 6.50 16.17
CA CYS A 32 -0.32 5.84 17.30
C CYS A 32 0.49 5.99 18.60
N ILE A 33 1.81 5.86 18.53
CA ILE A 33 2.70 6.07 19.69
C ILE A 33 2.60 7.52 20.19
N ASN A 34 2.59 8.51 19.30
CA ASN A 34 2.45 9.91 19.69
C ASN A 34 1.10 10.19 20.36
N PHE A 35 -0.01 9.69 19.80
CA PHE A 35 -1.33 9.86 20.42
C PHE A 35 -1.46 9.14 21.76
N LEU A 36 -0.81 7.98 21.93
CA LEU A 36 -0.71 7.31 23.23
C LEU A 36 0.04 8.16 24.26
N ASN A 37 1.15 8.79 23.85
CA ASN A 37 1.94 9.66 24.73
C ASN A 37 1.18 10.93 25.12
N GLU A 38 0.37 11.48 24.21
CA GLU A 38 -0.44 12.67 24.42
C GLU A 38 -1.77 12.36 25.15
N GLY A 39 -2.14 11.09 25.28
CA GLY A 39 -3.41 10.67 25.90
C GLY A 39 -4.64 10.91 25.03
N ASP A 40 -4.47 11.19 23.73
CA ASP A 40 -5.55 11.45 22.78
C ASP A 40 -6.11 10.13 22.21
N ILE A 41 -7.03 9.53 22.96
CA ILE A 41 -7.71 8.28 22.56
C ILE A 41 -8.52 8.43 21.24
N PRO A 42 -9.27 9.53 20.99
CA PRO A 42 -9.89 9.77 19.69
C PRO A 42 -8.89 9.80 18.53
N GLY A 43 -7.76 10.52 18.68
CA GLY A 43 -6.70 10.60 17.68
C GLY A 43 -6.07 9.23 17.38
N LEU A 44 -5.84 8.43 18.42
CA LEU A 44 -5.37 7.06 18.32
C LEU A 44 -6.31 6.19 17.45
N LEU A 45 -7.60 6.18 17.77
CA LEU A 45 -8.60 5.37 17.05
C LEU A 45 -8.72 5.81 15.59
N PHE A 46 -8.70 7.12 15.34
CA PHE A 46 -8.72 7.65 13.98
C PHE A 46 -7.47 7.24 13.19
N SER A 47 -6.29 7.35 13.79
CA SER A 47 -5.02 6.94 13.16
C SER A 47 -5.02 5.46 12.77
N ILE A 48 -5.48 4.59 13.67
CA ILE A 48 -5.58 3.15 13.41
C ILE A 48 -6.56 2.89 12.26
N ALA A 49 -7.77 3.47 12.32
CA ALA A 49 -8.78 3.26 11.28
C ALA A 49 -8.31 3.78 9.91
N PHE A 50 -7.67 4.95 9.89
CA PHE A 50 -7.13 5.55 8.67
C PHE A 50 -5.99 4.73 8.07
N THR A 51 -5.04 4.30 8.89
CA THR A 51 -3.91 3.47 8.45
C THR A 51 -4.39 2.15 7.88
N LEU A 52 -5.35 1.49 8.54
CA LEU A 52 -5.95 0.25 8.06
C LEU A 52 -6.72 0.44 6.75
N ALA A 53 -7.53 1.50 6.64
CA ALA A 53 -8.31 1.78 5.44
C ALA A 53 -7.41 2.00 4.22
N ILE A 54 -6.37 2.83 4.36
CA ILE A 54 -5.43 3.10 3.26
C ILE A 54 -4.56 1.87 2.96
N GLY A 55 -4.11 1.14 3.98
CA GLY A 55 -3.34 -0.08 3.79
C GLY A 55 -4.14 -1.15 3.03
N ALA A 56 -5.40 -1.37 3.40
CA ALA A 56 -6.30 -2.28 2.72
C ALA A 56 -6.57 -1.86 1.26
N TRP A 57 -6.79 -0.55 1.02
CA TRP A 57 -6.96 0.00 -0.31
C TRP A 57 -5.73 -0.25 -1.20
N THR A 58 -4.53 -0.01 -0.67
CA THR A 58 -3.27 -0.21 -1.38
C THR A 58 -3.08 -1.69 -1.74
N ILE A 59 -3.37 -2.61 -0.82
CA ILE A 59 -3.34 -4.06 -1.08
C ILE A 59 -4.37 -4.44 -2.15
N HIS A 60 -5.56 -3.85 -2.11
CA HIS A 60 -6.60 -4.12 -3.12
C HIS A 60 -6.13 -3.69 -4.52
N LEU A 61 -5.53 -2.51 -4.66
CA LEU A 61 -4.97 -2.03 -5.93
C LEU A 61 -3.88 -2.96 -6.46
N ILE A 62 -2.96 -3.39 -5.59
CA ILE A 62 -1.90 -4.35 -5.93
C ILE A 62 -2.52 -5.67 -6.44
N ARG A 63 -3.51 -6.22 -5.73
CA ARG A 63 -4.20 -7.45 -6.14
C ARG A 63 -4.96 -7.29 -7.45
N ALA A 64 -5.61 -6.14 -7.67
CA ALA A 64 -6.32 -5.85 -8.91
C ALA A 64 -5.36 -5.78 -10.10
N ALA A 65 -4.18 -5.19 -9.91
CA ALA A 65 -3.12 -5.17 -10.93
C ALA A 65 -2.65 -6.59 -11.27
N ILE A 66 -2.39 -7.45 -10.27
CA ILE A 66 -1.99 -8.85 -10.49
C ILE A 66 -3.09 -9.67 -11.18
N LYS A 67 -4.35 -9.48 -10.79
CA LYS A 67 -5.47 -10.24 -11.36
C LYS A 67 -5.64 -9.96 -12.87
N ARG A 68 -5.58 -8.69 -13.27
CA ARG A 68 -5.64 -8.29 -14.69
C ARG A 68 -4.52 -8.89 -15.53
N GLU A 69 -3.36 -9.17 -14.93
CA GLU A 69 -2.24 -9.79 -15.63
C GLU A 69 -2.52 -11.27 -15.93
N ARG A 70 -3.03 -12.01 -14.93
CA ARG A 70 -3.38 -13.43 -15.14
C ARG A 70 -4.46 -13.63 -16.20
N GLU A 71 -5.41 -12.69 -16.28
CA GLU A 71 -6.45 -12.72 -17.32
C GLU A 71 -5.86 -12.46 -18.72
N LYS A 72 -4.88 -11.54 -18.84
CA LYS A 72 -4.17 -11.28 -20.11
C LYS A 72 -3.22 -12.40 -20.54
N GLU A 73 -2.61 -13.13 -19.61
CA GLU A 73 -1.77 -14.30 -19.90
C GLU A 73 -2.60 -15.53 -20.29
N GLN A 74 -3.90 -15.58 -19.97
CA GLN A 74 -4.79 -16.67 -20.36
C GLN A 74 -5.49 -16.45 -21.72
N GLU A 75 -5.52 -15.22 -22.23
CA GLU A 75 -6.08 -14.87 -23.54
C GLU A 75 -5.06 -14.91 -24.70
N ASN A 76 -3.77 -15.04 -24.41
CA ASN A 76 -2.69 -15.21 -25.41
C ASN A 76 -2.20 -16.66 -25.48
#